data_AF-A0A940AT39-F1
#
_entry.id   AF-A0A940AT39-F1
#
_cell.length_a   1.000
_cell.length_b   1.000
_cell.length_c   1.000
_cell.angle_alpha   90.00
_cell.angle_beta   90.00
_cell.angle_gamma   90.00
#
_symmetry.space_group_name_H-M   'P 1'
#
loop_
_entity.id
_entity.type
_entity.pdbx_description
1 polymer ?
#
loop_
_entity_poly.entity_id
_entity_poly.type
_entity_poly.pdbx_seq_one_letter_code
_entity_poly.pdbx_strand_id
1 'polypeptide(L)'
;MIDYESIARSNHRSGMNCAMAVYDSLSMNNPNKTTPPRPRENGGMCGAVLSAEQTIREMGGTDEDVVEFERRFTEKHKYLKCGQLRGMLAGKCNDYVGTAAAIVADMGFTSDSE
;
A
#
# COMPACT_ATOMS: atom_id res chain seq x y z
N MET A 1 18.31 4.99 -5.06
CA MET A 1 17.12 4.74 -4.23
C MET A 1 15.93 4.66 -5.15
N ILE A 2 15.18 3.56 -5.09
CA ILE A 2 14.02 3.33 -5.95
C ILE A 2 12.87 4.21 -5.46
N ASP A 3 12.17 4.86 -6.38
CA ASP A 3 11.01 5.72 -6.08
C ASP A 3 9.72 4.89 -6.10
N TYR A 4 9.45 4.19 -5.00
CA TYR A 4 8.27 3.35 -4.84
C TYR A 4 6.95 4.13 -4.88
N GLU A 5 6.95 5.41 -4.48
CA GLU A 5 5.77 6.28 -4.59
C GLU A 5 5.35 6.46 -6.05
N SER A 6 6.31 6.85 -6.90
CA SER A 6 6.05 7.07 -8.32
C SER A 6 5.69 5.78 -9.05
N ILE A 7 6.32 4.65 -8.70
CA ILE A 7 5.98 3.35 -9.27
C ILE A 7 4.55 2.96 -8.90
N ALA A 8 4.17 3.01 -7.62
CA ALA A 8 2.80 2.68 -7.19
C ALA A 8 1.75 3.57 -7.85
N ARG A 9 2.03 4.86 -8.00
CA ARG A 9 1.16 5.80 -8.71
C ARG A 9 1.03 5.47 -10.19
N SER A 10 2.15 5.13 -10.84
CA SER A 10 2.15 4.72 -12.25
C SER A 10 1.32 3.46 -12.46
N ASN A 11 1.53 2.45 -11.62
CA ASN A 11 0.78 1.19 -11.63
C ASN A 11 -0.73 1.41 -11.46
N HIS A 12 -1.14 2.26 -10.52
CA HIS A 12 -2.56 2.56 -10.35
C HIS A 12 -3.14 3.34 -11.53
N ARG A 13 -2.40 4.30 -12.09
CA ARG A 13 -2.80 5.03 -13.30
C ARG A 13 -2.91 4.13 -14.53
N SER A 14 -2.14 3.05 -14.60
CA SER A 14 -2.23 2.06 -15.69
C SER A 14 -3.41 1.08 -15.54
N GLY A 15 -4.27 1.27 -14.54
CA GLY A 15 -5.49 0.47 -14.34
C GLY A 15 -5.36 -0.63 -13.28
N MET A 16 -4.23 -0.73 -12.56
CA MET A 16 -4.17 -1.62 -11.41
C MET A 16 -5.07 -1.10 -10.28
N ASN A 17 -5.71 -2.01 -9.55
CA ASN A 17 -6.42 -1.64 -8.33
C ASN A 17 -5.43 -1.19 -7.24
N CYS A 18 -5.94 -0.53 -6.19
CA CYS A 18 -5.11 0.08 -5.16
C CYS A 18 -4.16 -0.90 -4.46
N ALA A 19 -4.61 -2.13 -4.20
CA ALA A 19 -3.78 -3.14 -3.55
C ALA A 19 -2.65 -3.62 -4.47
N MET A 20 -3.00 -3.99 -5.70
CA MET A 20 -2.02 -4.45 -6.70
C MET A 20 -0.94 -3.39 -6.99
N ALA A 21 -1.35 -2.13 -7.08
CA ALA A 21 -0.42 -1.03 -7.36
C ALA A 21 0.67 -0.90 -6.28
N VAL A 22 0.30 -1.05 -5.01
CA VAL A 22 1.24 -1.00 -3.87
C VAL A 22 2.08 -2.27 -3.82
N TYR A 23 1.44 -3.45 -3.87
CA TYR A 23 2.15 -4.72 -3.78
C TYR A 23 3.21 -4.90 -4.88
N ASP A 24 2.83 -4.63 -6.14
CA ASP A 24 3.72 -4.77 -7.29
C ASP A 24 4.90 -3.79 -7.19
N SER A 25 4.67 -2.58 -6.66
CA SER A 25 5.74 -1.60 -6.45
C SER A 25 6.78 -2.07 -5.43
N LEU A 26 6.35 -2.66 -4.31
CA LEU A 26 7.22 -3.00 -3.18
C LEU A 26 7.88 -4.37 -3.32
N SER A 27 7.19 -5.33 -3.95
CA SER A 27 7.63 -6.71 -4.03
C SER A 27 8.34 -7.07 -5.35
N MET A 28 8.42 -6.15 -6.32
CA MET A 28 9.05 -6.22 -7.67
C MET A 28 8.87 -7.49 -8.53
N ASN A 29 8.22 -8.52 -8.02
CA ASN A 29 7.88 -9.75 -8.68
C ASN A 29 6.73 -10.38 -7.88
N ASN A 30 5.50 -9.94 -8.13
CA ASN A 30 4.36 -10.79 -7.82
C ASN A 30 4.34 -11.90 -8.89
N PRO A 31 4.78 -13.15 -8.60
CA PRO A 31 4.74 -14.23 -9.58
C PRO A 31 3.30 -14.55 -10.01
N ASN A 32 2.31 -14.06 -9.27
CA ASN A 32 0.90 -14.26 -9.50
C ASN A 32 0.20 -12.89 -9.70
N LYS A 33 0.60 -12.16 -10.76
CA LYS A 33 0.05 -10.85 -11.18
C LYS A 33 -1.48 -10.78 -11.31
N THR A 34 -2.17 -11.92 -11.22
CA THR A 34 -3.62 -12.07 -11.33
C THR A 34 -4.33 -12.15 -9.97
N THR A 35 -3.60 -12.33 -8.86
CA THR A 35 -4.19 -12.48 -7.53
C THR A 35 -3.79 -11.31 -6.63
N PRO A 36 -4.75 -10.45 -6.24
CA PRO A 36 -4.47 -9.41 -5.26
C PRO A 36 -4.06 -10.02 -3.92
N PRO A 37 -3.22 -9.30 -3.16
CA PRO A 37 -2.73 -9.73 -1.86
C PRO A 37 -3.91 -10.10 -0.92
N ARG A 38 -3.78 -11.17 -0.13
CA ARG A 38 -4.80 -11.58 0.86
C ARG A 38 -4.46 -10.95 2.21
N PRO A 39 -5.40 -10.28 2.89
CA PRO A 39 -6.83 -10.29 2.63
C PRO A 39 -7.27 -9.27 1.57
N ARG A 40 -8.20 -9.70 0.70
CA ARG A 40 -8.77 -8.85 -0.36
C ARG A 40 -9.75 -7.80 0.15
N GLU A 41 -10.23 -7.97 1.39
CA GLU A 41 -11.12 -7.08 2.11
C GLU A 41 -10.93 -7.31 3.62
N ASN A 42 -10.89 -6.24 4.40
CA ASN A 42 -10.99 -6.29 5.85
C ASN A 42 -11.84 -5.09 6.33
N GLY A 43 -13.14 -5.28 6.57
CA GLY A 43 -14.01 -4.25 7.14
C GLY A 43 -14.02 -2.90 6.40
N GLY A 44 -13.87 -2.91 5.07
CA GLY A 44 -13.81 -1.71 4.22
C GLY A 44 -12.48 -0.96 4.25
N MET A 45 -11.41 -1.57 4.76
CA MET A 45 -10.05 -1.00 4.73
C MET A 45 -9.60 -0.67 3.30
N CYS A 46 -8.82 0.39 3.15
CA CYS A 46 -8.24 0.79 1.88
C CYS A 46 -7.35 -0.32 1.32
N GLY A 47 -7.52 -0.65 0.03
CA GLY A 47 -6.69 -1.68 -0.61
C GLY A 47 -5.19 -1.36 -0.57
N ALA A 48 -4.81 -0.07 -0.62
CA ALA A 48 -3.43 0.37 -0.46
C ALA A 48 -2.86 0.05 0.93
N VAL A 49 -3.67 0.28 1.98
CA VAL A 49 -3.32 0.00 3.39
C VAL A 49 -3.19 -1.50 3.60
N LEU A 50 -4.17 -2.29 3.14
CA LEU A 50 -4.13 -3.75 3.25
C LEU A 50 -2.88 -4.36 2.64
N SER A 51 -2.55 -3.92 1.43
CA SER A 51 -1.37 -4.41 0.72
C SER A 51 -0.07 -4.01 1.41
N ALA A 52 0.00 -2.81 1.98
CA ALA A 52 1.16 -2.35 2.71
C ALA A 52 1.38 -3.17 3.99
N GLU A 53 0.33 -3.38 4.80
CA GLU A 53 0.43 -4.22 5.99
C GLU A 53 0.84 -5.65 5.66
N GLN A 54 0.30 -6.20 4.57
CA GLN A 54 0.69 -7.54 4.14
C GLN A 54 2.16 -7.59 3.71
N THR A 55 2.64 -6.57 3.00
CA THR A 55 4.05 -6.49 2.59
C THR A 55 4.97 -6.48 3.81
N ILE A 56 4.63 -5.67 4.82
CA ILE A 56 5.36 -5.61 6.10
C ILE A 56 5.43 -7.01 6.74
N ARG A 57 4.29 -7.69 6.85
CA ARG A 57 4.21 -9.04 7.45
C ARG A 57 4.98 -10.09 6.64
N GLU A 58 4.89 -10.06 5.31
CA GLU A 58 5.60 -11.00 4.42
C GLU A 58 7.12 -10.80 4.45
N MET A 59 7.57 -9.58 4.71
CA MET A 59 8.99 -9.25 4.86
C MET A 59 9.50 -9.41 6.30
N GLY A 60 8.71 -10.02 7.19
CA GLY A 60 9.11 -10.35 8.56
C GLY A 60 8.95 -9.23 9.58
N GLY A 61 8.26 -8.14 9.23
CA GLY A 61 7.88 -7.08 10.17
C GLY A 61 6.87 -7.55 11.22
N THR A 62 6.83 -6.85 12.35
CA THR A 62 5.97 -7.19 13.49
C THR A 62 4.62 -6.44 13.44
N ASP A 63 3.74 -6.76 14.39
CA ASP A 63 2.48 -6.01 14.54
C ASP A 63 2.74 -4.55 14.93
N GLU A 64 3.83 -4.25 15.65
CA GLU A 64 4.25 -2.88 15.94
C GLU A 64 4.63 -2.10 14.67
N ASP A 65 5.28 -2.76 13.71
CA ASP A 65 5.60 -2.14 12.41
C ASP A 65 4.32 -1.82 11.62
N VAL A 66 3.33 -2.72 11.66
CA VAL A 66 2.01 -2.47 11.07
C VAL A 66 1.33 -1.27 11.73
N VAL A 67 1.34 -1.19 13.06
CA VAL A 67 0.76 -0.06 13.79
C VAL A 67 1.49 1.25 13.47
N GLU A 68 2.82 1.22 13.32
CA GLU A 68 3.60 2.39 12.93
C GLU A 68 3.28 2.84 11.50
N PHE A 69 3.11 1.89 10.57
CA PHE A 69 2.63 2.20 9.22
C PHE A 69 1.24 2.86 9.26
N GLU A 70 0.29 2.27 9.99
CA GLU A 70 -1.07 2.82 10.12
C GLU A 70 -1.06 4.23 10.73
N ARG A 71 -0.21 4.47 11.74
CA ARG A 71 -0.01 5.79 12.35
C ARG A 71 0.49 6.80 11.33
N ARG A 72 1.56 6.48 10.60
CA ARG A 72 2.11 7.38 9.55
C ARG A 72 1.13 7.65 8.43
N PHE A 73 0.35 6.63 8.04
CA PHE A 73 -0.66 6.78 7.00
C PHE A 73 -1.80 7.70 7.46
N THR A 74 -2.29 7.50 8.69
CA THR A 74 -3.37 8.32 9.27
C THR A 74 -2.94 9.74 9.60
N GLU A 75 -1.66 9.99 9.89
CA GLU A 75 -1.14 11.36 10.00
C GLU A 75 -1.29 12.15 8.70
N LYS A 76 -1.11 11.48 7.55
CA LYS A 76 -1.28 12.11 6.22
C LYS A 76 -2.73 12.14 5.76
N HIS A 77 -3.51 11.08 6.03
CA HIS A 77 -4.82 10.85 5.39
C HIS A 77 -6.02 10.70 6.35
N LYS A 78 -5.80 10.81 7.67
CA LYS A 78 -6.77 10.73 8.78
C LYS A 78 -7.49 9.39 8.99
N TYR A 79 -7.65 8.57 7.96
CA TYR A 79 -8.43 7.33 8.01
C TYR A 79 -7.71 6.17 7.33
N LEU A 80 -8.11 4.94 7.68
CA LEU A 80 -7.63 3.71 7.05
C LEU A 80 -8.67 3.08 6.11
N LYS A 81 -9.96 3.41 6.27
CA LYS A 81 -11.05 2.81 5.50
C LYS A 81 -11.30 3.55 4.20
N CYS A 82 -11.48 2.79 3.12
CA CYS A 82 -11.68 3.32 1.77
C CYS A 82 -12.88 4.28 1.69
N GLY A 83 -14.01 3.93 2.31
CA GLY A 83 -15.20 4.78 2.34
C GLY A 83 -14.98 6.12 3.05
N GLN A 84 -14.19 6.13 4.13
CA GLN A 84 -13.86 7.36 4.86
C GLN A 84 -12.84 8.22 4.11
N LEU A 85 -11.85 7.58 3.49
CA LEU A 85 -10.83 8.25 2.68
C LEU A 85 -11.44 8.92 1.44
N ARG A 86 -12.31 8.21 0.71
CA ARG A 86 -12.97 8.75 -0.47
C ARG A 86 -13.92 9.90 -0.14
N GLY A 87 -14.57 9.86 1.02
CA GLY A 87 -15.64 10.82 1.34
C GLY A 87 -16.65 10.93 0.19
N MET A 88 -17.08 12.16 -0.15
CA MET A 88 -17.96 12.43 -1.29
C MET A 88 -17.22 12.65 -2.63
N LEU A 89 -15.88 12.76 -2.64
CA LEU A 89 -15.09 13.13 -3.82
C LEU A 89 -14.22 11.96 -4.28
N ALA A 90 -14.60 11.33 -5.39
CA ALA A 90 -13.79 10.32 -6.06
C ALA A 90 -12.50 10.95 -6.64
N GLY A 91 -11.35 10.25 -6.52
CA GLY A 91 -10.14 10.59 -7.30
C GLY A 91 -8.79 10.49 -6.57
N LYS A 92 -8.77 10.47 -5.23
CA LYS A 92 -7.51 10.49 -4.45
C LYS A 92 -6.84 9.14 -4.23
N CYS A 93 -7.39 8.06 -4.81
CA CYS A 93 -6.82 6.70 -4.66
C CYS A 93 -5.36 6.63 -5.09
N ASN A 94 -4.99 7.41 -6.11
CA ASN A 94 -3.62 7.49 -6.58
C ASN A 94 -2.65 8.08 -5.53
N ASP A 95 -3.13 9.00 -4.69
CA ASP A 95 -2.30 9.57 -3.62
C ASP A 95 -2.11 8.57 -2.49
N TYR A 96 -3.16 7.80 -2.17
CA TYR A 96 -3.12 6.75 -1.13
C TYR A 96 -2.16 5.62 -1.48
N VAL A 97 -2.17 5.13 -2.72
CA VAL A 97 -1.22 4.08 -3.15
C VAL A 97 0.22 4.57 -3.10
N GLY A 98 0.48 5.80 -3.58
CA GLY A 98 1.82 6.37 -3.54
C GLY A 98 2.31 6.56 -2.11
N THR A 99 1.45 7.11 -1.24
CA THR A 99 1.79 7.31 0.17
C THR A 99 2.05 5.99 0.88
N ALA A 100 1.23 4.96 0.63
CA ALA A 100 1.41 3.66 1.25
C ALA A 100 2.75 3.04 0.85
N ALA A 101 3.07 3.02 -0.44
CA ALA A 101 4.34 2.51 -0.95
C ALA A 101 5.55 3.29 -0.38
N ALA A 102 5.47 4.62 -0.34
CA ALA A 102 6.52 5.46 0.23
C ALA A 102 6.80 5.12 1.71
N ILE A 103 5.75 5.02 2.53
CA ILE A 103 5.91 4.75 3.96
C ILE A 103 6.54 3.37 4.19
N VAL A 104 6.07 2.34 3.49
CA VAL A 104 6.59 0.97 3.65
C VAL A 104 8.06 0.91 3.21
N ALA A 105 8.42 1.60 2.12
CA ALA A 105 9.79 1.69 1.66
C ALA A 105 10.69 2.47 2.65
N ASP A 106 10.21 3.59 3.18
CA ASP A 106 10.93 4.37 4.21
C ASP A 106 11.14 3.58 5.51
N MET A 107 10.27 2.59 5.78
CA MET A 107 10.41 1.65 6.90
C MET A 107 11.39 0.50 6.60
N GLY A 108 11.93 0.39 5.38
CA GLY A 108 12.91 -0.63 4.98
C GLY A 108 12.30 -1.95 4.49
N PHE A 109 10.98 -2.04 4.36
CA PHE A 109 10.28 -3.22 3.86
C PHE A 109 10.17 -3.16 2.33
N THR A 110 11.30 -3.40 1.65
CA THR A 110 11.39 -3.42 0.19
C THR A 110 12.03 -4.71 -0.31
N SER A 111 11.73 -5.07 -1.56
CA SER A 111 12.37 -6.22 -2.23
C SER A 111 13.87 -6.02 -2.53
N ASP A 112 14.38 -4.80 -2.46
CA ASP A 112 15.79 -4.46 -2.72
C ASP A 112 16.63 -4.35 -1.44
N SER A 113 16.11 -4.82 -0.29
CA SER A 113 16.79 -4.75 1.02
C SER A 113 17.92 -5.79 1.19
N GLU A 114 18.62 -6.18 0.12
CA GLU A 114 19.84 -7.03 0.13
C GLU A 114 21.14 -6.22 0.07
#